data_AF-A0A5E4GGT6-F1
#
_entry.id   AF-A0A5E4GGT6-F1
#
_cell.length_a   1.000
_cell.length_b   1.000
_cell.length_c   1.000
_cell.angle_alpha   90.00
_cell.angle_beta   90.00
_cell.angle_gamma   90.00
#
_symmetry.space_group_name_H-M   'P 1'
#
loop_
_entity.id
_entity.type
_entity.pdbx_description
1 polymer ?
#
loop_
_entity_poly.entity_id
_entity_poly.type
_entity_poly.pdbx_seq_one_letter_code
_entity_poly.pdbx_strand_id
1 'polypeptide(L)'
;QIFPRIVNEETSKGAWDILKQEFRGDKQVRSVKLQGLRREFEYTRMKDSESFSVYAAKLFDLINQMKNYGEELPRERVVQK
;
A
#
# COMPACT_ATOMS: atom_id res chain seq x y z
N GLN A 1 -13.75 19.54 -4.57
CA GLN A 1 -13.10 19.79 -5.87
C GLN A 1 -11.62 20.07 -5.62
N ILE A 2 -10.71 19.34 -6.27
CA ILE A 2 -9.25 19.43 -6.02
C ILE A 2 -8.58 20.55 -6.84
N PHE A 3 -9.10 20.85 -8.03
CA PHE A 3 -8.50 21.80 -8.98
C PHE A 3 -8.30 23.22 -8.42
N PRO A 4 -9.27 23.83 -7.71
CA PRO A 4 -9.06 25.16 -7.10
C PRO A 4 -7.97 25.18 -6.02
N ARG A 5 -7.67 24.04 -5.39
CA ARG A 5 -6.59 23.94 -4.39
C ARG A 5 -5.23 23.85 -5.06
N ILE A 6 -5.15 23.18 -6.21
CA ILE A 6 -3.91 23.02 -7.00
C ILE A 6 -3.53 24.31 -7.72
N VAL A 7 -4.51 25.02 -8.31
CA VAL A 7 -4.23 26.24 -9.11
C VAL A 7 -3.70 27.41 -8.26
N ASN A 8 -3.97 27.38 -6.96
CA ASN A 8 -3.50 28.40 -6.01
C ASN A 8 -2.10 28.10 -5.46
N GLU A 9 -1.46 26.98 -5.83
CA GLU A 9 -0.11 26.65 -5.39
C GLU A 9 0.94 27.32 -6.26
N GLU A 10 1.87 28.03 -5.62
CA GLU A 10 2.95 28.76 -6.30
C GLU A 10 4.09 27.85 -6.77
N THR A 11 4.15 26.62 -6.26
CA THR A 11 5.22 25.67 -6.56
C THR A 11 4.66 24.35 -7.08
N SER A 12 5.36 23.76 -8.05
CA SER A 12 5.04 22.41 -8.54
C SER A 12 5.05 21.36 -7.43
N LYS A 13 5.88 21.57 -6.39
CA LYS A 13 5.93 20.69 -5.22
C LYS A 13 4.66 20.79 -4.37
N GLY A 14 4.17 21.99 -4.07
CA GLY A 14 2.94 22.20 -3.31
C GLY A 14 1.72 21.59 -4.02
N ALA A 15 1.59 21.87 -5.33
CA ALA A 15 0.58 21.25 -6.19
C ALA A 15 0.65 19.71 -6.15
N TRP A 16 1.86 19.14 -6.24
CA TRP A 16 2.09 17.70 -6.15
C TRP A 16 1.72 17.12 -4.78
N ASP A 17 2.04 17.82 -3.69
CA ASP A 17 1.74 17.36 -2.34
C ASP A 17 0.22 17.37 -2.06
N ILE A 18 -0.53 18.34 -2.59
CA ILE A 18 -2.00 18.34 -2.57
C ILE A 18 -2.57 17.14 -3.32
N LEU A 19 -2.10 16.90 -4.56
CA LEU A 19 -2.49 15.72 -5.34
C LEU A 19 -2.20 14.43 -4.59
N LYS A 20 -1.00 14.32 -4.03
CA LYS A 20 -0.56 13.16 -3.26
C LYS A 20 -1.40 12.96 -2.00
N GLN A 21 -1.80 14.02 -1.30
CA GLN A 21 -2.68 13.93 -0.14
C GLN A 21 -4.09 13.49 -0.52
N GLU A 22 -4.66 14.03 -1.60
CA GLU A 22 -6.02 13.65 -2.03
C GLU A 22 -6.07 12.19 -2.45
N PHE A 23 -5.14 11.73 -3.29
CA PHE A 23 -5.22 10.41 -3.90
C PHE A 23 -4.58 9.29 -3.06
N ARG A 24 -3.50 9.57 -2.31
CA ARG A 24 -2.90 8.56 -1.42
C ARG A 24 -3.41 8.65 0.02
N GLY A 25 -4.15 9.70 0.37
CA GLY A 25 -4.51 10.01 1.75
C GLY A 25 -3.35 10.63 2.53
N ASP A 26 -3.69 11.26 3.65
CA ASP A 26 -2.73 11.76 4.63
C ASP A 26 -2.05 10.61 5.41
N LYS A 27 -1.19 10.97 6.37
CA LYS A 27 -0.46 9.98 7.18
C LYS A 27 -1.40 9.04 7.97
N GLN A 28 -2.53 9.55 8.46
CA GLN A 28 -3.47 8.75 9.25
C GLN A 28 -4.19 7.74 8.35
N VAL A 29 -4.71 8.18 7.20
CA VAL A 29 -5.36 7.31 6.21
C VAL A 29 -4.41 6.20 5.75
N ARG A 30 -3.14 6.54 5.48
CA ARG A 30 -2.13 5.54 5.10
C ARG A 30 -1.85 4.53 6.21
N SER A 31 -1.78 5.00 7.46
CA SER A 31 -1.58 4.12 8.62
C SER A 31 -2.72 3.11 8.76
N VAL A 32 -3.98 3.56 8.64
CA VAL A 32 -5.15 2.67 8.69
C VAL A 32 -5.13 1.64 7.56
N LYS A 33 -4.81 2.07 6.33
CA LYS A 33 -4.67 1.15 5.19
C LYS A 33 -3.57 0.11 5.43
N LEU A 34 -2.42 0.54 5.93
CA LEU A 34 -1.31 -0.35 6.26
C LEU A 34 -1.69 -1.39 7.33
N GLN A 35 -2.46 -1.00 8.36
CA GLN A 35 -2.98 -1.94 9.35
C GLN A 35 -3.90 -3.01 8.72
N GLY A 36 -4.72 -2.62 7.74
CA GLY A 36 -5.53 -3.56 6.97
C GLY A 36 -4.66 -4.57 6.21
N LEU A 37 -3.64 -4.09 5.51
CA LEU A 37 -2.71 -4.94 4.74
C LEU A 37 -1.91 -5.89 5.65
N ARG A 38 -1.45 -5.42 6.82
CA ARG A 38 -0.80 -6.28 7.83
C ARG A 38 -1.72 -7.43 8.25
N ARG A 39 -2.98 -7.12 8.54
CA ARG A 39 -3.98 -8.14 8.88
C ARG A 39 -4.17 -9.14 7.75
N GLU A 40 -4.34 -8.66 6.52
CA GLU A 40 -4.49 -9.51 5.35
C GLU A 40 -3.25 -10.40 5.14
N PHE A 41 -2.06 -9.86 5.34
CA PHE A 41 -0.81 -10.62 5.25
C PHE A 41 -0.79 -11.74 6.30
N GLU A 42 -1.19 -11.45 7.53
CA GLU A 42 -1.26 -12.46 8.58
C GLU A 42 -2.24 -13.59 8.26
N TYR A 43 -3.40 -13.28 7.67
CA TYR A 43 -4.39 -14.29 7.28
C TYR A 43 -4.13 -14.97 5.93
N THR A 44 -3.24 -14.43 5.12
CA THR A 44 -2.91 -14.99 3.81
C THR A 44 -2.23 -16.34 3.97
N ARG A 45 -2.82 -17.36 3.37
CA ARG A 45 -2.34 -18.75 3.34
C ARG A 45 -2.75 -19.39 2.02
N MET A 46 -1.96 -20.36 1.58
CA MET A 46 -2.29 -21.12 0.38
C MET A 46 -3.55 -21.96 0.63
N LYS A 47 -4.47 -21.96 -0.33
CA LYS A 47 -5.64 -22.85 -0.32
C LYS A 47 -5.31 -24.20 -0.97
N ASP A 48 -6.00 -25.27 -0.58
CA ASP A 48 -5.76 -26.60 -1.16
C ASP A 48 -6.06 -26.68 -2.67
N SER A 49 -6.95 -25.82 -3.17
CA SER A 49 -7.37 -25.79 -4.58
C SER A 49 -6.61 -24.80 -5.45
N GLU A 50 -5.70 -24.01 -4.90
CA GLU A 50 -4.95 -23.01 -5.68
C GLU A 50 -3.55 -23.48 -6.02
N SER A 51 -3.01 -23.03 -7.15
CA SER A 51 -1.61 -23.31 -7.51
C SER A 51 -0.66 -22.43 -6.73
N PHE A 52 0.57 -22.92 -6.53
CA PHE A 52 1.64 -22.14 -5.90
C PHE A 52 1.89 -20.81 -6.62
N SER A 53 1.88 -20.79 -7.95
CA SER A 53 2.09 -19.57 -8.73
C SER A 53 1.03 -18.50 -8.46
N VAL A 54 -0.25 -18.91 -8.34
CA VAL A 54 -1.36 -18.02 -8.01
C VAL A 54 -1.22 -17.51 -6.57
N TYR A 55 -0.86 -18.38 -5.63
CA TYR A 55 -0.58 -17.97 -4.25
C TYR A 55 0.55 -16.95 -4.16
N ALA A 56 1.71 -17.26 -4.76
CA ALA A 56 2.89 -16.41 -4.75
C ALA A 56 2.59 -15.04 -5.36
N ALA A 57 1.85 -14.98 -6.47
CA ALA A 57 1.46 -13.70 -7.08
C ALA A 57 0.65 -12.82 -6.12
N LYS A 58 -0.35 -13.39 -5.42
CA LYS A 58 -1.13 -12.65 -4.40
C LYS A 58 -0.25 -12.20 -3.23
N LEU A 59 0.63 -13.07 -2.75
CA LEU A 59 1.54 -12.75 -1.64
C LEU A 59 2.48 -11.59 -2.02
N PHE A 60 3.09 -11.64 -3.20
CA PHE A 60 3.96 -10.57 -3.67
C PHE A 60 3.23 -9.25 -3.93
N ASP A 61 2.00 -9.32 -4.45
CA ASP A 61 1.17 -8.13 -4.60
C ASP A 61 0.92 -7.46 -3.24
N LEU A 62 0.55 -8.24 -2.23
CA LEU A 62 0.33 -7.75 -0.88
C LEU A 62 1.59 -7.13 -0.25
N ILE A 63 2.75 -7.79 -0.40
CA ILE A 63 4.04 -7.27 0.06
C ILE A 63 4.37 -5.92 -0.64
N ASN A 64 4.13 -5.83 -1.95
CA ASN A 64 4.35 -4.60 -2.71
C ASN A 64 3.40 -3.48 -2.27
N GLN A 65 2.14 -3.79 -1.96
CA GLN A 65 1.21 -2.82 -1.39
C GLN A 65 1.69 -2.29 -0.04
N MET A 66 2.15 -3.17 0.87
CA MET A 66 2.70 -2.75 2.17
C MET A 66 3.94 -1.84 1.99
N LYS A 67 4.83 -2.19 1.06
CA LYS A 67 5.98 -1.36 0.69
C LYS A 67 5.57 0.03 0.19
N ASN A 68 4.53 0.12 -0.63
CA ASN A 68 4.01 1.40 -1.14
C ASN A 68 3.46 2.31 -0.03
N TYR A 69 3.01 1.73 1.08
CA TYR A 69 2.57 2.45 2.28
C TYR A 69 3.69 2.67 3.31
N GLY A 70 4.93 2.26 3.00
CA GLY A 70 6.13 2.58 3.78
C GLY A 70 6.61 1.46 4.70
N GLU A 71 6.12 0.23 4.55
CA GLU A 71 6.58 -0.93 5.31
C GLU A 71 7.33 -1.91 4.43
N GLU A 72 8.61 -2.14 4.71
CA GLU A 72 9.39 -3.19 4.09
C GLU A 72 9.42 -4.42 5.01
N LEU A 73 9.00 -5.57 4.48
CA LEU A 73 9.01 -6.82 5.22
C LEU A 73 10.38 -7.51 5.13
N PRO A 74 10.94 -8.02 6.24
CA PRO A 74 12.15 -8.83 6.22
C PRO A 74 11.98 -10.10 5.39
N ARG A 75 13.04 -10.58 4.74
CA ARG A 75 12.99 -11.80 3.91
C ARG A 75 12.56 -13.01 4.72
N GLU A 76 13.01 -13.10 5.96
CA GLU A 76 12.67 -14.16 6.90
C GLU A 76 11.15 -14.22 7.13
N ARG A 77 10.50 -13.05 7.19
CA ARG A 77 9.05 -12.97 7.38
C ARG A 77 8.28 -13.40 6.14
N VAL A 78 8.82 -13.14 4.95
CA VAL A 78 8.23 -13.58 3.68
C VAL A 78 8.36 -15.10 3.50
N VAL A 79 9.51 -15.69 3.86
CA VAL A 79 9.77 -17.13 3.74
C VAL A 79 8.93 -17.96 4.73
N GLN A 80 8.48 -17.36 5.83
CA GLN A 80 7.59 -18.02 6.80
C GLN A 80 6.12 -18.14 6.34
N LYS A 81 5.74 -17.48 5.24
CA LYS A 81 4.39 -17.56 4.68
C LYS A 81 4.25 -18.76 3.76
#